data_AF-A0A935Q300-F1
#
_entry.id   AF-A0A935Q300-F1
#
_cell.length_a   1.000
_cell.length_b   1.000
_cell.length_c   1.000
_cell.angle_alpha   90.00
_cell.angle_beta   90.00
_cell.angle_gamma   90.00
#
_symmetry.space_group_name_H-M   'P 1'
#
loop_
_entity.id
_entity.type
_entity.pdbx_description
1 polymer ?
#
loop_
_entity_poly.entity_id
_entity_poly.type
_entity_poly.pdbx_seq_one_letter_code
_entity_poly.pdbx_strand_id
1 'polypeptide(L)'
;MRIEGADRTGLERLLRYCARPPFALEHLHQGDAEHLVYRNPELGRTTAPGTRPAALVLTPLELIDKIAALVPPPRANGHRYFGVLAPNARLRAAVTVKKILEHIGESTQPPRIAPARGPPLWEMATAAEQARNDPQWDQVAQPGPEVEFAQSVAW
;
A
#
# COMPACT_ATOMS: atom_id res chain seq x y z
N MET A 1 -13.32 -1.62 9.75
CA MET A 1 -13.35 -2.09 11.15
C MET A 1 -14.54 -1.42 11.83
N ARG A 2 -15.54 -2.16 12.29
CA ARG A 2 -16.71 -1.61 13.01
C ARG A 2 -16.51 -1.92 14.50
N ILE A 3 -16.59 -0.91 15.35
CA ILE A 3 -16.45 -1.02 16.81
C ILE A 3 -17.75 -0.54 17.42
N GLU A 4 -18.38 -1.36 18.25
CA GLU A 4 -19.61 -0.99 18.95
C GLU A 4 -19.30 -0.01 20.09
N GLY A 5 -20.24 0.86 20.44
CA GLY A 5 -20.00 1.95 21.40
C GLY A 5 -19.54 1.51 22.79
N ALA A 6 -19.82 0.26 23.19
CA ALA A 6 -19.42 -0.33 24.47
C ALA A 6 -18.15 -1.21 24.39
N ASP A 7 -17.61 -1.49 23.19
CA ASP A 7 -16.44 -2.36 23.03
C ASP A 7 -15.14 -1.60 23.32
N ARG A 8 -14.80 -1.52 24.61
CA ARG A 8 -13.57 -0.88 25.10
C ARG A 8 -12.32 -1.58 24.58
N THR A 9 -12.36 -2.90 24.40
CA THR A 9 -11.22 -3.67 23.89
C THR A 9 -11.00 -3.42 22.39
N GLY A 10 -12.07 -3.33 21.61
CA GLY A 10 -12.03 -2.90 20.21
C GLY A 10 -11.46 -1.48 20.08
N LEU A 11 -11.95 -0.54 20.88
CA LEU A 11 -11.43 0.84 20.92
C LEU A 11 -9.94 0.88 21.26
N GLU A 12 -9.50 0.13 22.27
CA GLU A 12 -8.08 0.04 22.64
C GLU A 12 -7.22 -0.47 21.49
N ARG A 13 -7.67 -1.52 20.78
CA ARG A 13 -6.95 -2.04 19.60
C ARG A 13 -6.84 -1.00 18.51
N LEU A 14 -7.91 -0.24 18.23
CA LEU A 14 -7.89 0.84 17.26
C LEU A 14 -6.92 1.94 17.68
N LEU A 15 -6.94 2.36 18.95
CA LEU A 15 -6.02 3.38 19.45
C LEU A 15 -4.56 2.92 19.35
N ARG A 16 -4.25 1.68 19.74
CA ARG A 16 -2.91 1.09 19.58
C ARG A 16 -2.49 1.03 18.10
N TYR A 17 -3.43 0.77 17.20
CA TYR A 17 -3.17 0.75 15.76
C TYR A 17 -2.87 2.15 15.22
N CYS A 18 -3.71 3.14 15.53
CA CYS A 18 -3.54 4.53 15.09
C CYS A 18 -2.28 5.17 15.69
N ALA A 19 -1.92 4.81 16.92
CA ALA A 19 -0.73 5.31 17.61
C ALA A 19 0.52 4.46 17.35
N ARG A 20 0.49 3.49 16.42
CA ARG A 20 1.66 2.66 16.13
C ARG A 20 2.79 3.55 15.58
N PRO A 21 3.95 3.62 16.27
CA PRO A 21 5.02 4.51 15.85
C PRO A 21 5.72 4.01 14.59
N PRO A 22 6.37 4.91 13.82
CA PRO A 22 7.14 4.55 12.62
C PRO A 22 8.51 3.88 12.94
N PHE A 23 8.70 3.40 14.18
CA PHE A 23 9.91 2.76 14.67
C PHE A 23 9.56 1.63 15.65
N ALA A 24 10.50 0.71 15.87
CA ALA A 24 10.29 -0.41 16.76
C ALA A 24 10.43 0.05 18.23
N LEU A 25 9.34 -0.03 19.01
CA LEU A 25 9.35 0.38 20.43
C LEU A 25 10.29 -0.48 21.28
N GLU A 26 10.43 -1.76 20.96
CA GLU A 26 11.34 -2.70 21.64
C GLU A 26 12.82 -2.29 21.58
N HIS A 27 13.17 -1.39 20.66
CA HIS A 27 14.52 -0.84 20.50
C HIS A 27 14.74 0.48 21.24
N LEU A 28 13.67 1.11 21.75
CA LEU A 28 13.72 2.37 22.48
C LEU A 28 13.77 2.10 23.98
N HIS A 29 14.87 2.51 24.61
CA HIS A 29 15.08 2.36 26.04
C HIS A 29 15.33 3.73 26.68
N GLN A 30 14.90 3.88 27.93
CA GLN A 30 15.38 4.98 28.75
C GLN A 30 16.83 4.68 29.15
N GLY A 31 17.74 5.61 28.85
CA GLY A 31 19.15 5.50 29.25
C GLY A 31 19.34 6.04 30.65
N ASP A 32 19.25 7.36 30.78
CA ASP A 32 19.27 8.08 32.05
C ASP A 32 18.01 8.95 32.20
N ALA A 33 18.01 9.90 33.14
CA ALA A 33 16.87 10.80 33.36
C ALA A 33 16.63 11.77 32.18
N GLU A 34 17.64 12.06 31.37
CA GLU A 34 17.62 13.08 30.33
C GLU A 34 17.68 12.51 28.90
N HIS A 35 18.05 11.24 28.75
CA HIS A 35 18.36 10.62 27.47
C HIS A 35 17.61 9.30 27.25
N LEU A 36 17.19 9.13 26.00
CA LEU A 36 16.65 7.92 25.41
C LEU A 36 17.70 7.29 24.49
N VAL A 37 17.79 5.98 24.53
CA VAL A 37 18.70 5.18 23.70
C VAL A 37 17.88 4.33 22.74
N TYR A 38 17.99 4.59 21.45
CA TYR A 38 17.39 3.78 20.39
C TYR A 38 18.46 2.89 19.74
N ARG A 39 18.38 1.57 19.90
CA ARG A 39 19.33 0.61 19.32
C ARG A 39 18.76 -0.06 18.08
N ASN A 40 19.38 0.13 16.92
CA ASN A 40 18.98 -0.61 15.72
C ASN A 40 20.01 -1.71 15.40
N PRO A 41 19.67 -3.00 15.62
CA PRO A 41 20.59 -4.11 15.42
C PRO A 41 20.99 -4.30 13.95
N GLU A 42 20.23 -3.78 12.99
CA GLU A 42 20.56 -3.87 11.56
C GLU A 42 21.62 -2.85 11.14
N LEU A 43 21.62 -1.65 11.76
CA LEU A 43 22.60 -0.59 11.48
C LEU A 43 24.00 -0.95 12.02
N GLY A 44 24.09 -1.83 13.02
CA GLY A 44 25.35 -2.33 13.56
C GLY A 44 26.04 -3.40 12.71
N ARG A 45 25.40 -3.93 11.66
CA ARG A 45 25.95 -5.01 10.82
C ARG A 45 26.84 -4.51 9.68
N THR A 46 26.74 -3.24 9.32
CA THR A 46 27.50 -2.67 8.21
C THR A 46 28.79 -2.04 8.72
N THR A 47 29.87 -2.81 8.87
CA THR A 47 31.20 -2.30 9.25
C THR A 47 31.90 -1.63 8.06
N ALA A 48 31.32 -0.56 7.52
CA ALA A 48 31.99 0.32 6.56
C ALA A 48 32.46 1.60 7.28
N PRO A 49 33.63 2.16 6.93
CA PRO A 49 34.06 3.46 7.46
C PRO A 49 33.02 4.53 7.12
N GLY A 50 32.38 5.13 8.12
CA GLY A 50 31.27 6.10 7.96
C GLY A 50 29.88 5.59 8.39
N THR A 51 29.77 4.35 8.87
CA THR A 51 28.51 3.80 9.39
C THR A 51 28.03 4.55 10.65
N ARG A 52 26.73 4.87 10.69
CA ARG A 52 26.05 5.46 11.86
C ARG A 52 26.24 4.60 13.10
N PRO A 53 26.37 5.19 14.30
CA PRO A 53 26.45 4.41 15.53
C PRO A 53 25.22 3.48 15.64
N ALA A 54 25.46 2.25 16.08
CA ALA A 54 24.42 1.22 16.24
C ALA A 54 23.32 1.62 17.24
N ALA A 55 23.57 2.66 18.03
CA ALA A 55 22.63 3.28 18.95
C ALA A 55 22.58 4.80 18.76
N LEU A 56 21.38 5.37 18.79
CA LEU A 56 21.14 6.81 18.88
C LEU A 56 20.86 7.16 20.34
N VAL A 57 21.64 8.07 20.92
CA VAL A 57 21.36 8.67 22.23
C VAL A 57 20.78 10.05 21.98
N LEU A 58 19.57 10.28 22.45
CA LEU A 58 18.79 11.49 22.17
C LEU A 58 18.09 11.96 23.44
N THR A 59 18.00 13.26 23.64
CA THR A 59 17.02 13.78 24.61
C THR A 59 15.59 13.51 24.12
N PRO A 60 14.58 13.48 25.02
CA PRO A 60 13.18 13.34 24.62
C PRO A 60 12.73 14.36 23.56
N LEU A 61 13.22 15.60 23.64
CA LEU A 61 12.90 16.66 22.69
C LEU A 61 13.54 16.42 21.32
N GLU A 62 14.79 15.97 21.27
CA GLU A 62 15.46 15.61 20.01
C GLU A 62 14.79 14.43 19.32
N LEU A 63 14.27 13.46 20.08
CA LEU A 63 13.49 12.36 19.51
C LEU A 63 12.22 12.89 18.82
N ILE A 64 11.48 13.77 19.49
CA ILE A 64 10.27 14.40 18.92
C ILE A 64 10.62 15.20 17.66
N ASP A 65 11.67 16.01 17.70
CA ASP A 65 12.12 16.82 16.57
C ASP A 65 12.45 15.94 15.35
N LYS A 66 13.20 14.85 15.56
CA LYS A 66 13.54 13.90 14.49
C LYS A 66 12.32 13.15 13.94
N ILE A 67 11.35 12.79 14.78
CA ILE A 67 10.09 12.19 14.32
C ILE A 67 9.27 13.21 13.53
N ALA A 68 9.19 14.45 14.01
CA ALA A 68 8.47 15.52 13.32
C ALA A 68 9.08 15.83 11.94
N ALA A 69 10.39 15.74 11.81
CA ALA A 69 11.09 15.91 10.53
C ALA A 69 10.72 14.85 9.46
N LEU A 70 10.16 13.70 9.85
CA LEU A 70 9.64 12.70 8.90
C LEU A 70 8.29 13.11 8.29
N VAL A 71 7.56 14.03 8.92
CA VAL A 71 6.29 14.52 8.40
C VAL A 71 6.59 15.45 7.22
N PRO A 72 6.14 15.12 6.00
CA PRO A 72 6.41 15.98 4.85
C PRO A 72 5.72 17.34 5.03
N PRO A 73 6.32 18.42 4.52
CA PRO A 73 5.72 19.74 4.58
C PRO A 73 4.37 19.76 3.85
N PRO A 74 3.44 20.64 4.27
CA PRO A 74 2.12 20.70 3.68
C PRO A 74 2.20 20.98 2.18
N ARG A 75 1.32 20.32 1.42
CA ARG A 75 1.20 20.45 -0.05
C ARG A 75 2.42 19.99 -0.85
N ALA A 76 3.35 19.24 -0.23
CA ALA A 76 4.39 18.55 -0.97
C ALA A 76 3.85 17.24 -1.58
N ASN A 77 4.23 16.97 -2.84
CA ASN A 77 3.93 15.69 -3.49
C ASN A 77 4.75 14.57 -2.84
N GLY A 78 4.11 13.75 -1.99
CA GLY A 78 4.74 12.59 -1.33
C GLY A 78 5.11 11.47 -2.31
N HIS A 79 4.36 11.35 -3.41
CA HIS A 79 4.69 10.44 -4.50
C HIS A 79 5.33 11.23 -5.65
N ARG A 80 6.61 10.95 -5.91
CA ARG A 80 7.30 11.42 -7.13
C ARG A 80 7.47 10.23 -8.06
N TYR A 81 6.83 10.30 -9.22
CA TYR A 81 7.06 9.34 -10.29
C TYR A 81 8.40 9.65 -10.96
N PHE A 82 9.17 8.60 -11.23
CA PHE A 82 10.44 8.68 -11.94
C PHE A 82 10.36 7.92 -13.26
N GLY A 83 11.35 8.14 -14.11
CA GLY A 83 11.44 7.47 -15.42
C GLY A 83 10.64 8.16 -16.51
N VAL A 84 10.64 7.55 -17.69
CA VAL A 84 10.12 8.17 -18.92
C VAL A 84 8.60 8.37 -18.91
N LEU A 85 7.90 7.63 -18.04
CA LEU A 85 6.45 7.75 -17.82
C LEU A 85 6.09 8.70 -16.67
N ALA A 86 7.04 9.46 -16.11
CA ALA A 86 6.72 10.51 -15.15
C ALA A 86 6.03 11.70 -15.83
N PRO A 87 5.14 12.46 -15.15
CA PRO A 87 4.41 13.58 -15.75
C PRO A 87 5.30 14.64 -16.42
N ASN A 88 6.44 14.96 -15.80
CA ASN A 88 7.38 15.98 -16.28
C ASN A 88 8.63 15.40 -16.98
N ALA A 89 8.60 14.14 -17.44
CA ALA A 89 9.75 13.57 -18.14
C ALA A 89 9.91 14.18 -19.53
N ARG A 90 11.13 14.63 -19.88
CA ARG A 90 11.46 15.25 -21.19
C ARG A 90 11.09 14.37 -22.37
N LEU A 91 11.28 13.05 -22.24
CA LEU A 91 10.99 12.07 -23.28
C LEU A 91 9.55 11.53 -23.23
N ARG A 92 8.70 11.99 -22.30
CA ARG A 92 7.31 11.51 -22.15
C ARG A 92 6.53 11.60 -23.46
N ALA A 93 6.64 12.73 -24.16
CA ALA A 93 5.94 12.94 -25.43
C ALA A 93 6.41 11.96 -26.53
N ALA A 94 7.66 11.49 -26.46
CA ALA A 94 8.20 10.52 -27.40
C ALA A 94 7.75 9.09 -27.08
N VAL A 95 7.41 8.80 -25.81
CA VAL A 95 7.04 7.47 -25.30
C VAL A 95 5.53 7.38 -25.08
N THR A 96 4.82 7.13 -26.17
CA THR A 96 3.38 6.81 -26.15
C THR A 96 3.17 5.34 -25.82
N VAL A 97 2.07 5.01 -25.12
CA VAL A 97 1.66 3.63 -24.83
C VAL A 97 1.66 2.78 -26.10
N LYS A 98 1.17 3.31 -27.23
CA LYS A 98 1.18 2.65 -28.54
C LYS A 98 2.58 2.18 -28.97
N LYS A 99 3.60 3.05 -28.88
CA LYS A 99 4.98 2.71 -29.25
C LYS A 99 5.59 1.64 -28.35
N ILE A 100 5.22 1.65 -27.06
CA ILE A 100 5.65 0.61 -26.12
C ILE A 100 5.05 -0.73 -26.55
N LEU A 101 3.74 -0.77 -26.82
CA LEU A 101 3.01 -1.97 -27.24
C LEU A 101 3.57 -2.53 -28.56
N GLU A 102 3.80 -1.67 -29.56
CA GLU A 102 4.44 -2.06 -30.82
C GLU A 102 5.83 -2.68 -30.61
N HIS A 103 6.64 -2.09 -29.71
CA HIS A 103 7.99 -2.58 -29.45
C HIS A 103 8.02 -3.95 -28.76
N ILE A 104 7.08 -4.21 -27.83
CA ILE A 104 6.98 -5.50 -27.13
C ILE A 104 6.16 -6.56 -27.89
N GLY A 105 5.64 -6.21 -29.08
CA GLY A 105 4.82 -7.11 -29.89
C GLY A 105 3.41 -7.34 -29.36
N GLU A 106 2.93 -6.47 -28.47
CA GLU A 106 1.58 -6.53 -27.90
C GLU A 106 0.58 -5.74 -28.74
N SER A 107 -0.70 -6.10 -28.60
CA SER A 107 -1.78 -5.41 -29.32
C SER A 107 -1.83 -3.93 -28.93
N THR A 108 -1.82 -3.06 -29.94
CA THR A 108 -2.05 -1.61 -29.76
C THR A 108 -3.53 -1.25 -29.65
N GLN A 109 -4.42 -2.21 -29.91
CA GLN A 109 -5.85 -2.03 -29.75
C GLN A 109 -6.18 -2.04 -28.25
N PRO A 110 -6.94 -1.05 -27.75
CA PRO A 110 -7.36 -1.07 -26.36
C PRO A 110 -8.12 -2.37 -26.08
N PRO A 111 -7.88 -3.01 -24.92
CA PRO A 111 -8.62 -4.22 -24.57
C PRO A 111 -10.12 -3.91 -24.54
N ARG A 112 -10.94 -4.84 -25.03
CA ARG A 112 -12.39 -4.74 -24.92
C ARG A 112 -12.72 -4.60 -23.43
N ILE A 113 -13.24 -3.43 -23.03
CA ILE A 113 -13.75 -3.20 -21.68
C ILE A 113 -14.81 -4.27 -21.44
N ALA A 114 -14.47 -5.23 -20.59
CA ALA A 114 -15.42 -6.19 -20.10
C ALA A 114 -16.34 -5.47 -19.11
N PRO A 115 -17.60 -5.92 -18.96
CA PRO A 115 -18.41 -5.53 -17.81
C PRO A 115 -17.64 -5.67 -16.50
N ALA A 116 -18.07 -4.93 -15.47
CA ALA A 116 -17.69 -5.26 -14.11
C ALA A 116 -18.06 -6.74 -13.87
N ARG A 117 -17.08 -7.56 -13.47
CA ARG A 117 -17.38 -8.92 -13.02
C ARG A 117 -18.34 -8.81 -11.84
N GLY A 118 -19.30 -9.73 -11.77
CA GLY A 118 -20.12 -9.88 -10.57
C GLY A 118 -19.24 -10.07 -9.32
N PRO A 119 -19.81 -9.87 -8.13
CA PRO A 119 -19.08 -10.05 -6.87
C PRO A 119 -18.33 -11.39 -6.86
N PRO A 120 -17.10 -11.42 -6.32
CA PRO A 120 -16.28 -12.62 -6.35
C PRO A 120 -17.00 -13.78 -5.65
N LEU A 121 -16.77 -15.01 -6.11
CA LEU A 121 -17.50 -16.22 -5.70
C LEU A 121 -17.59 -16.46 -4.17
N TRP A 122 -16.72 -15.84 -3.36
CA TRP A 122 -16.76 -15.95 -1.91
C TRP A 122 -17.77 -15.01 -1.23
N GLU A 123 -18.23 -13.95 -1.90
CA GLU A 123 -19.42 -13.18 -1.46
C GLU A 123 -20.72 -13.95 -1.73
N MET A 124 -20.74 -14.75 -2.81
CA MET A 124 -21.79 -15.75 -3.05
C MET A 124 -21.65 -17.00 -2.17
N ALA A 125 -20.53 -17.19 -1.46
CA ALA A 125 -20.31 -18.41 -0.69
C ALA A 125 -21.27 -18.58 0.50
N THR A 126 -21.85 -17.48 0.99
CA THR A 126 -22.95 -17.53 1.97
C THR A 126 -24.23 -18.13 1.39
N ALA A 127 -24.48 -17.95 0.09
CA ALA A 127 -25.51 -18.66 -0.67
C ALA A 127 -25.02 -20.05 -1.14
N ALA A 128 -23.72 -20.24 -1.35
CA ALA A 128 -23.11 -21.50 -1.76
C ALA A 128 -23.03 -22.54 -0.64
N GLU A 129 -23.01 -22.14 0.63
CA GLU A 129 -23.10 -23.09 1.76
C GLU A 129 -24.43 -23.87 1.73
N GLN A 130 -25.50 -23.25 1.25
CA GLN A 130 -26.77 -23.94 0.99
C GLN A 130 -26.72 -24.85 -0.24
N ALA A 131 -25.97 -24.48 -1.27
CA ALA A 131 -25.81 -25.30 -2.46
C ALA A 131 -24.66 -26.32 -2.38
N ARG A 132 -23.77 -26.32 -1.39
CA ARG A 132 -22.63 -27.27 -1.20
C ARG A 132 -23.06 -28.75 -1.16
N ASN A 133 -24.36 -29.02 -1.04
CA ASN A 133 -24.96 -30.35 -1.16
C ASN A 133 -25.37 -30.74 -2.60
N ASP A 134 -25.11 -29.92 -3.61
CA ASP A 134 -25.48 -30.16 -5.01
C ASP A 134 -24.25 -30.58 -5.85
N PRO A 135 -24.22 -31.82 -6.40
CA PRO A 135 -23.10 -32.33 -7.21
C PRO A 135 -22.82 -31.58 -8.52
N GLN A 136 -23.66 -30.62 -8.92
CA GLN A 136 -23.56 -29.94 -10.22
C GLN A 136 -22.73 -28.63 -10.20
N TRP A 137 -22.07 -28.29 -9.08
CA TRP A 137 -21.28 -27.05 -8.90
C TRP A 137 -20.24 -26.76 -9.98
N ASP A 138 -19.60 -27.80 -10.55
CA ASP A 138 -18.58 -27.63 -11.59
C ASP A 138 -19.15 -27.15 -12.94
N GLN A 139 -20.48 -27.08 -13.08
CA GLN A 139 -21.16 -26.69 -14.32
C GLN A 139 -21.70 -25.25 -14.30
N VAL A 140 -21.59 -24.53 -13.18
CA VAL A 140 -22.14 -23.17 -13.06
C VAL A 140 -21.17 -22.17 -13.69
N ALA A 141 -21.29 -21.95 -15.00
CA ALA A 141 -20.64 -20.84 -15.66
C ALA A 141 -21.20 -19.52 -15.10
N GLN A 142 -20.30 -18.57 -14.80
CA GLN A 142 -20.68 -17.21 -14.44
C GLN A 142 -21.56 -16.63 -15.56
N PRO A 143 -22.73 -16.06 -15.25
CA PRO A 143 -23.57 -15.44 -16.27
C PRO A 143 -22.79 -14.31 -16.95
N GLY A 144 -22.90 -14.26 -18.28
CA GLY A 144 -22.36 -13.15 -19.05
C GLY A 144 -23.03 -11.84 -18.62
N PRO A 145 -22.37 -10.69 -18.83
CA PRO A 145 -22.98 -9.40 -18.52
C PRO A 145 -24.24 -9.12 -19.31
N GLU A 146 -25.21 -8.48 -18.65
CA GLU A 146 -26.44 -8.01 -19.30
C GLU A 146 -26.25 -6.71 -20.10
N VAL A 147 -25.13 -6.00 -19.92
CA VAL A 147 -24.90 -4.68 -20.53
C VAL A 147 -23.64 -4.71 -21.41
N GLU A 148 -23.81 -4.45 -22.71
CA GLU A 148 -22.71 -4.18 -23.63
C GLU A 148 -22.23 -2.72 -23.47
N PHE A 149 -20.97 -2.54 -23.09
CA PHE A 149 -20.38 -1.21 -22.90
C PHE A 149 -19.93 -0.61 -24.23
N ALA A 150 -20.33 0.63 -24.52
CA ALA A 150 -19.97 1.33 -25.77
C ALA A 150 -18.48 1.76 -25.75
N GLN A 151 -17.72 1.39 -26.78
CA GLN A 151 -16.26 1.57 -26.84
C GLN A 151 -15.79 2.61 -27.86
N SER A 152 -16.62 3.60 -28.18
CA SER A 152 -16.34 4.58 -29.24
C SER A 152 -15.34 5.68 -28.87
N VAL A 153 -14.63 5.58 -27.76
CA VAL A 153 -13.67 6.61 -27.33
C VAL A 153 -12.30 6.37 -27.96
N ALA A 154 -11.92 7.25 -28.90
CA ALA A 154 -10.57 7.33 -29.42
C ALA A 154 -9.68 8.14 -28.47
N TRP A 155 -8.49 7.61 -28.16
CA TRP A 155 -7.47 8.26 -27.34
C TRP A 155 -6.40 8.92 -28.21
#